data_AF-Q54T95-F1
#
_entry.id   AF-Q54T95-F1
#
_cell.length_a   1.000
_cell.length_b   1.000
_cell.length_c   1.000
_cell.angle_alpha   90.00
_cell.angle_beta   90.00
_cell.angle_gamma   90.00
#
_symmetry.space_group_name_H-M   'P 1'
#
loop_
_entity.id
_entity.type
_entity.pdbx_description
1 polymer ?
#
loop_
_entity_poly.entity_id
_entity_poly.type
_entity_poly.pdbx_seq_one_letter_code
_entity_poly.pdbx_strand_id
1 'polypeptide(L)'
;MVNKRVENINKNEIKFKDEEIIKQQYLSPDENEFQVISSTTTKNRKNKAIVEKEKNNKVHEIIIDNTNNTVITKTPPPSSPKGNNNKNNNNNNNNNNDNNEHIENSKSKKSKKSTSAAAAAATTIVNNNKKEILGSFNNNLKFVRASGIFMFLYYLTMMYVRYQHRGAIGFADTLWLCNLSIVFGFISIAVNKPIFLGIACNCTLIVHALWVVDVVAWLITGSFPLGNAEYISWPTITWGEIITTTHHAWFVPLSMICLHRNGGYPYGAWSGSMLCVIPVVYLSKLFPKILVLPDNSTFYLNINMAHEWWSDMNGWPFSLIPNDPAQYYFFLLSFSLVLFTTAHFLMRLVCYIVLKRN
;
A
#
# COMPACT_ATOMS: atom_id res chain seq x y z
N MET A 1 -57.59 -0.13 -7.37
CA MET A 1 -57.76 -1.39 -6.62
C MET A 1 -56.40 -2.10 -6.50
N VAL A 2 -55.55 -1.69 -5.56
CA VAL A 2 -54.43 -2.48 -5.02
C VAL A 2 -54.27 -2.02 -3.57
N ASN A 3 -54.35 -2.98 -2.66
CA ASN A 3 -54.58 -2.79 -1.23
C ASN A 3 -53.35 -2.25 -0.48
N LYS A 4 -53.67 -1.36 0.48
CA LYS A 4 -52.81 -0.86 1.56
C LYS A 4 -52.35 -2.01 2.46
N ARG A 5 -51.05 -2.07 2.77
CA ARG A 5 -50.54 -2.67 4.01
C ARG A 5 -49.44 -1.75 4.57
N VAL A 6 -49.88 -0.91 5.49
CA VAL A 6 -49.04 -0.14 6.41
C VAL A 6 -49.12 -0.90 7.72
N GLU A 7 -48.03 -1.56 8.11
CA GLU A 7 -47.89 -2.16 9.43
C GLU A 7 -46.76 -1.47 10.20
N ASN A 8 -47.16 -1.09 11.42
CA ASN A 8 -46.46 -0.34 12.45
C ASN A 8 -45.04 -0.85 12.74
N ILE A 9 -44.04 0.01 12.54
CA ILE A 9 -42.73 -0.15 13.17
C ILE A 9 -42.72 0.70 14.44
N ASN A 10 -42.67 -0.02 15.56
CA ASN A 10 -42.58 0.48 16.92
C ASN A 10 -41.26 1.26 17.09
N LYS A 11 -41.34 2.60 17.02
CA LYS A 11 -40.29 3.51 17.46
C LYS A 11 -40.35 3.57 18.98
N ASN A 12 -39.44 2.87 19.67
CA ASN A 12 -38.92 3.17 21.02
C ASN A 12 -38.01 2.01 21.45
N GLU A 13 -36.82 2.30 21.97
CA GLU A 13 -35.74 1.39 22.41
C GLU A 13 -34.60 1.09 21.41
N ILE A 14 -33.87 2.13 20.99
CA ILE A 14 -32.42 2.00 20.74
C ILE A 14 -31.74 2.96 21.72
N LYS A 15 -31.59 2.49 22.96
CA LYS A 15 -30.92 3.19 24.04
C LYS A 15 -29.46 2.76 24.03
N PHE A 16 -28.60 3.67 23.59
CA PHE A 16 -27.13 3.71 23.69
C PHE A 16 -26.53 2.68 24.67
N LYS A 17 -25.97 1.59 24.12
CA LYS A 17 -25.05 0.67 24.82
C LYS A 17 -23.67 0.55 24.14
N ASP A 18 -23.41 1.32 23.09
CA ASP A 18 -22.24 1.12 22.23
C ASP A 18 -20.97 1.85 22.71
N GLU A 19 -21.04 2.72 23.73
CA GLU A 19 -19.87 3.48 24.19
C GLU A 19 -18.96 2.75 25.21
N GLU A 20 -19.42 1.67 25.84
CA GLU A 20 -18.61 0.91 26.81
C GLU A 20 -17.82 -0.25 26.17
N ILE A 21 -18.29 -0.81 25.06
CA ILE A 21 -17.63 -1.95 24.38
C ILE A 21 -16.40 -1.48 23.58
N ILE A 22 -16.43 -0.24 23.06
CA ILE A 22 -15.32 0.33 22.27
C ILE A 22 -14.08 0.61 23.13
N LYS A 23 -14.22 0.76 24.46
CA LYS A 23 -13.07 0.99 25.36
C LYS A 23 -12.30 -0.28 25.75
N GLN A 24 -12.86 -1.47 25.57
CA GLN A 24 -12.16 -2.73 25.90
C GLN A 24 -11.33 -3.31 24.74
N GLN A 25 -11.51 -2.82 23.50
CA GLN A 25 -10.80 -3.34 22.31
C GLN A 25 -9.44 -2.66 22.00
N TYR A 26 -8.99 -1.70 22.82
CA TYR A 26 -7.75 -0.95 22.59
C TYR A 26 -6.68 -1.13 23.70
N LEU A 27 -6.68 -2.28 24.38
CA LEU A 27 -5.59 -2.64 25.29
C LEU A 27 -4.44 -3.31 24.50
N SER A 28 -3.26 -2.70 24.61
CA SER A 28 -1.97 -3.03 23.98
C SER A 28 -1.61 -4.52 23.99
N PRO A 29 -1.06 -5.10 22.90
CA PRO A 29 -0.48 -6.43 22.91
C PRO A 29 1.02 -6.35 23.25
N ASP A 30 1.34 -6.17 24.52
CA ASP A 30 2.66 -6.49 25.07
C ASP A 30 2.41 -7.36 26.31
N GLU A 31 3.22 -8.42 26.49
CA GLU A 31 3.12 -9.48 27.51
C GLU A 31 2.31 -10.73 27.11
N ASN A 32 2.99 -11.68 26.45
CA ASN A 32 2.89 -13.10 26.80
C ASN A 32 4.04 -13.87 26.14
N GLU A 33 5.20 -13.73 26.77
CA GLU A 33 6.38 -14.55 26.56
C GLU A 33 6.21 -15.88 27.33
N PHE A 34 6.26 -16.98 26.58
CA PHE A 34 6.80 -18.28 26.99
C PHE A 34 6.83 -18.62 28.49
N GLN A 35 5.85 -19.38 28.99
CA GLN A 35 6.12 -20.32 30.09
C GLN A 35 5.55 -21.72 29.85
N VAL A 36 6.47 -22.64 30.02
CA VAL A 36 6.47 -24.08 29.80
C VAL A 36 5.48 -24.77 30.74
N ILE A 37 4.59 -25.58 30.17
CA ILE A 37 3.69 -26.47 30.89
C ILE A 37 4.50 -27.65 31.43
N SER A 38 4.58 -27.78 32.75
CA SER A 38 4.92 -29.02 33.44
C SER A 38 3.73 -29.51 34.28
N SER A 39 3.45 -30.80 34.12
CA SER A 39 2.40 -31.61 34.73
C SER A 39 2.40 -31.60 36.27
N THR A 40 1.24 -31.61 36.93
CA THR A 40 0.73 -32.77 37.71
C THR A 40 -0.57 -32.49 38.51
N THR A 41 -1.47 -33.48 38.46
CA THR A 41 -2.40 -33.97 39.51
C THR A 41 -3.66 -33.19 39.97
N THR A 42 -4.80 -33.76 39.56
CA THR A 42 -5.89 -34.34 40.38
C THR A 42 -6.75 -33.44 41.28
N LYS A 43 -8.04 -33.26 40.90
CA LYS A 43 -9.22 -33.71 41.70
C LYS A 43 -10.58 -33.40 41.03
N ASN A 44 -11.30 -34.49 40.74
CA ASN A 44 -12.73 -34.73 40.97
C ASN A 44 -13.72 -33.54 40.99
N ARG A 45 -14.68 -33.55 40.04
CA ARG A 45 -16.09 -33.26 40.35
C ARG A 45 -17.06 -33.99 39.40
N LYS A 46 -18.08 -34.58 40.04
CA LYS A 46 -19.08 -35.52 39.56
C LYS A 46 -20.16 -34.90 38.65
N ASN A 47 -20.58 -35.73 37.69
CA ASN A 47 -21.95 -36.05 37.23
C ASN A 47 -22.96 -34.93 36.94
N LYS A 48 -23.43 -34.89 35.68
CA LYS A 48 -24.85 -35.10 35.36
C LYS A 48 -25.03 -35.53 33.90
N ALA A 49 -25.53 -36.75 33.72
CA ALA A 49 -26.00 -37.29 32.46
C ALA A 49 -27.47 -36.86 32.22
N ILE A 50 -27.79 -36.46 30.99
CA ILE A 50 -29.15 -36.50 30.44
C ILE A 50 -29.02 -37.12 29.05
N VAL A 51 -29.62 -38.30 28.93
CA VAL A 51 -29.86 -39.09 27.73
C VAL A 51 -31.26 -38.73 27.23
N GLU A 52 -31.45 -38.41 25.96
CA GLU A 52 -32.55 -38.99 25.14
C GLU A 52 -32.53 -38.56 23.66
N LYS A 53 -32.79 -39.59 22.83
CA LYS A 53 -33.42 -39.59 21.50
C LYS A 53 -32.55 -39.52 20.23
N GLU A 54 -32.21 -40.75 19.81
CA GLU A 54 -31.98 -41.20 18.44
C GLU A 54 -33.09 -40.79 17.45
N LYS A 55 -32.67 -40.42 16.23
CA LYS A 55 -33.28 -40.89 14.98
C LYS A 55 -32.33 -40.72 13.78
N ASN A 56 -31.78 -41.86 13.35
CA ASN A 56 -31.35 -42.25 12.00
C ASN A 56 -31.18 -41.16 10.94
N ASN A 57 -29.93 -40.92 10.50
CA ASN A 57 -29.62 -40.94 9.07
C ASN A 57 -28.14 -41.20 8.78
N LYS A 58 -27.91 -42.06 7.79
CA LYS A 58 -26.64 -42.60 7.29
C LYS A 58 -25.70 -41.49 6.80
N VAL A 59 -24.44 -41.51 7.24
CA VAL A 59 -23.31 -40.98 6.47
C VAL A 59 -22.11 -41.91 6.67
N HIS A 60 -21.50 -42.29 5.55
CA HIS A 60 -20.28 -43.09 5.46
C HIS A 60 -19.12 -42.43 6.21
N GLU A 61 -18.50 -43.20 7.10
CA GLU A 61 -17.21 -42.89 7.73
C GLU A 61 -16.09 -43.33 6.78
N ILE A 62 -15.31 -42.36 6.28
CA ILE A 62 -14.04 -42.62 5.59
C ILE A 62 -12.95 -42.44 6.65
N ILE A 63 -12.38 -43.55 7.08
CA ILE A 63 -11.16 -43.61 7.90
C ILE A 63 -9.98 -43.45 6.94
N ILE A 64 -9.25 -42.34 7.04
CA ILE A 64 -7.93 -42.19 6.42
C ILE A 64 -6.90 -42.41 7.52
N ASP A 65 -6.22 -43.54 7.42
CA ASP A 65 -5.07 -43.93 8.23
C ASP A 65 -3.84 -43.18 7.71
N ASN A 66 -3.26 -42.32 8.53
CA ASN A 66 -2.00 -41.62 8.24
C ASN A 66 -0.91 -42.16 9.17
N THR A 67 -0.41 -43.35 8.85
CA THR A 67 0.79 -43.93 9.42
C THR A 67 1.79 -44.18 8.29
N ASN A 68 2.80 -43.31 8.17
CA ASN A 68 4.14 -43.68 7.69
C ASN A 68 5.09 -42.48 7.84
N ASN A 69 5.99 -42.60 8.80
CA ASN A 69 7.00 -41.60 9.15
C ASN A 69 8.33 -42.34 9.32
N THR A 70 9.07 -42.60 8.23
CA THR A 70 10.49 -43.01 8.28
C THR A 70 11.12 -42.92 6.89
N VAL A 71 12.15 -42.07 6.68
CA VAL A 71 13.42 -42.47 6.04
C VAL A 71 14.55 -41.61 6.63
N ILE A 72 15.57 -42.32 7.11
CA ILE A 72 16.84 -41.89 7.68
C ILE A 72 17.87 -41.81 6.56
N THR A 73 18.75 -40.79 6.55
CA THR A 73 20.18 -41.00 6.23
C THR A 73 21.06 -39.95 6.91
N LYS A 74 21.92 -40.45 7.79
CA LYS A 74 23.09 -39.79 8.38
C LYS A 74 24.24 -39.78 7.38
N THR A 75 25.12 -38.78 7.40
CA THR A 75 26.59 -38.92 7.62
C THR A 75 27.31 -37.54 7.58
N PRO A 76 28.51 -37.42 8.20
CA PRO A 76 28.96 -36.23 8.97
C PRO A 76 30.02 -35.37 8.25
N PRO A 77 30.43 -34.21 8.83
CA PRO A 77 31.42 -33.30 8.24
C PRO A 77 32.86 -33.75 8.62
N PRO A 78 33.96 -33.25 7.98
CA PRO A 78 34.58 -31.99 8.44
C PRO A 78 35.50 -31.30 7.39
N SER A 79 36.21 -30.27 7.87
CA SER A 79 37.53 -29.77 7.45
C SER A 79 37.59 -28.43 6.69
N SER A 80 38.22 -27.48 7.39
CA SER A 80 38.75 -26.19 6.93
C SER A 80 40.04 -26.37 6.11
N PRO A 81 40.45 -25.33 5.37
CA PRO A 81 41.84 -24.90 5.54
C PRO A 81 42.05 -23.38 5.60
N LYS A 82 43.13 -23.04 6.31
CA LYS A 82 43.82 -21.76 6.42
C LYS A 82 44.53 -21.38 5.10
N GLY A 83 44.79 -20.08 4.92
CA GLY A 83 45.78 -19.52 3.98
C GLY A 83 45.14 -18.49 3.04
N ASN A 84 45.75 -17.37 2.66
CA ASN A 84 47.12 -16.90 2.85
C ASN A 84 47.18 -15.39 2.55
N ASN A 85 48.18 -14.73 3.13
CA ASN A 85 48.53 -13.32 2.95
C ASN A 85 48.74 -12.91 1.48
N ASN A 86 48.38 -11.67 1.10
CA ASN A 86 49.23 -10.94 0.15
C ASN A 86 49.17 -9.41 0.29
N LYS A 87 50.38 -8.83 0.39
CA LYS A 87 50.74 -7.41 0.34
C LYS A 87 50.78 -6.94 -1.13
N ASN A 88 50.32 -5.72 -1.41
CA ASN A 88 50.88 -4.81 -2.44
C ASN A 88 50.15 -3.45 -2.30
N ASN A 89 50.74 -2.31 -1.94
CA ASN A 89 51.98 -1.60 -2.33
C ASN A 89 51.82 -0.74 -3.61
N ASN A 90 52.11 0.57 -3.43
CA ASN A 90 52.54 1.60 -4.40
C ASN A 90 51.62 2.14 -5.52
N ASN A 91 51.29 3.43 -5.44
CA ASN A 91 51.77 4.53 -6.32
C ASN A 91 51.09 5.84 -5.86
N ASN A 92 51.73 6.78 -5.17
CA ASN A 92 52.79 7.69 -5.63
C ASN A 92 52.54 8.27 -7.02
N ASN A 93 52.05 9.51 -7.09
CA ASN A 93 52.51 10.40 -8.15
C ASN A 93 52.75 11.81 -7.58
N ASN A 94 53.95 12.25 -7.90
CA ASN A 94 54.71 13.38 -7.39
C ASN A 94 54.87 14.35 -8.57
N ASN A 95 54.72 15.65 -8.33
CA ASN A 95 55.46 16.73 -9.01
C ASN A 95 54.98 18.05 -8.40
N ASN A 96 55.75 18.66 -7.50
CA ASN A 96 56.87 19.56 -7.80
C ASN A 96 56.54 20.56 -8.92
N ASN A 97 56.32 21.82 -8.54
CA ASN A 97 57.34 22.81 -8.89
C ASN A 97 57.36 23.95 -7.87
N ASP A 98 58.53 24.12 -7.26
CA ASP A 98 58.98 25.31 -6.56
C ASP A 98 58.91 26.53 -7.49
N ASN A 99 58.58 27.69 -6.93
CA ASN A 99 59.51 28.84 -6.97
C ASN A 99 59.04 29.98 -6.06
N ASN A 100 60.04 30.49 -5.36
CA ASN A 100 60.08 31.64 -4.47
C ASN A 100 59.52 32.93 -5.08
N GLU A 101 58.97 33.78 -4.20
CA GLU A 101 59.32 35.21 -3.99
C GLU A 101 58.13 35.85 -3.24
N HIS A 102 58.23 36.06 -1.93
CA HIS A 102 58.69 37.31 -1.32
C HIS A 102 58.04 38.53 -2.00
N ILE A 103 57.06 39.18 -1.34
CA ILE A 103 56.85 40.64 -1.31
C ILE A 103 55.59 40.98 -0.47
N GLU A 104 55.88 41.58 0.68
CA GLU A 104 55.24 42.74 1.30
C GLU A 104 53.73 42.77 1.63
N ASN A 105 53.52 42.63 2.94
CA ASN A 105 52.53 43.34 3.73
C ASN A 105 52.33 44.81 3.29
N SER A 106 51.19 45.13 2.68
CA SER A 106 50.65 46.48 2.70
C SER A 106 49.12 46.53 2.55
N LYS A 107 48.47 46.76 3.69
CA LYS A 107 47.28 47.62 3.88
C LYS A 107 46.33 47.79 2.67
N SER A 108 45.23 47.03 2.65
CA SER A 108 44.05 47.40 1.85
C SER A 108 42.74 46.98 2.55
N LYS A 109 42.33 47.79 3.53
CA LYS A 109 40.95 47.82 4.04
C LYS A 109 40.10 48.65 3.05
N LYS A 110 39.59 48.07 1.95
CA LYS A 110 38.54 48.69 1.10
C LYS A 110 38.08 47.74 -0.03
N SER A 111 37.15 46.83 0.25
CA SER A 111 36.12 46.35 -0.70
C SER A 111 35.29 45.21 -0.08
N LYS A 112 34.22 45.56 0.65
CA LYS A 112 33.22 44.58 1.13
C LYS A 112 31.80 44.87 0.64
N LYS A 113 31.65 45.63 -0.46
CA LYS A 113 30.33 46.14 -0.90
C LYS A 113 29.85 45.66 -2.28
N SER A 114 30.56 44.76 -2.97
CA SER A 114 30.15 44.24 -4.28
C SER A 114 29.67 42.78 -4.29
N THR A 115 29.77 42.03 -3.19
CA THR A 115 29.38 40.60 -3.13
C THR A 115 27.88 40.35 -2.89
N SER A 116 27.11 41.34 -2.44
CA SER A 116 25.68 41.15 -2.16
C SER A 116 24.80 41.10 -3.42
N ALA A 117 25.17 41.82 -4.49
CA ALA A 117 24.38 41.84 -5.72
C ALA A 117 24.45 40.52 -6.51
N ALA A 118 25.64 39.91 -6.59
CA ALA A 118 25.82 38.61 -7.25
C ALA A 118 25.09 37.48 -6.50
N ALA A 119 25.13 37.48 -5.17
CA ALA A 119 24.40 36.51 -4.35
C ALA A 119 22.88 36.66 -4.49
N ALA A 120 22.36 37.89 -4.57
CA ALA A 120 20.94 38.15 -4.80
C ALA A 120 20.49 37.72 -6.21
N ALA A 121 21.33 37.95 -7.25
CA ALA A 121 21.06 37.50 -8.61
C ALA A 121 21.05 35.96 -8.71
N ALA A 122 22.04 35.28 -8.11
CA ALA A 122 22.09 33.82 -8.06
C ALA A 122 20.87 33.23 -7.33
N THR A 123 20.46 33.84 -6.21
CA THR A 123 19.26 33.39 -5.46
C THR A 123 17.98 33.57 -6.29
N THR A 124 17.87 34.66 -7.05
CA THR A 124 16.71 34.91 -7.93
C THR A 124 16.63 33.91 -9.08
N ILE A 125 17.77 33.58 -9.71
CA ILE A 125 17.85 32.55 -10.76
C ILE A 125 17.45 31.17 -10.23
N VAL A 126 17.96 30.79 -9.05
CA VAL A 126 17.61 29.50 -8.42
C VAL A 126 16.11 29.44 -8.08
N ASN A 127 15.51 30.53 -7.61
CA ASN A 127 14.09 30.58 -7.29
C ASN A 127 13.19 30.51 -8.53
N ASN A 128 13.59 31.15 -9.64
CA ASN A 128 12.85 31.09 -10.90
C ASN A 128 12.87 29.66 -11.48
N ASN A 129 14.03 28.99 -11.45
CA ASN A 129 14.15 27.60 -11.93
C ASN A 129 13.36 26.62 -11.06
N LYS A 130 13.33 26.82 -9.73
CA LYS A 130 12.52 25.98 -8.83
C LYS A 130 11.02 26.08 -9.10
N LYS A 131 10.52 27.26 -9.49
CA LYS A 131 9.09 27.45 -9.81
C LYS A 131 8.70 26.66 -11.05
N GLU A 132 9.61 26.52 -12.01
CA GLU A 132 9.41 25.75 -13.24
C GLU A 132 9.40 24.23 -12.97
N ILE A 133 10.23 23.75 -12.04
CA ILE A 133 10.37 22.32 -11.70
C ILE A 133 9.06 21.70 -11.18
N LEU A 134 8.20 22.46 -10.49
CA LEU A 134 6.97 21.93 -9.88
C LEU A 134 5.76 21.90 -10.81
N GLY A 135 5.83 22.57 -11.96
CA GLY A 135 4.73 22.67 -12.93
C GLY A 135 3.44 23.29 -12.37
N SER A 136 2.51 23.57 -13.27
CA SER A 136 1.12 23.93 -12.95
C SER A 136 0.20 23.46 -14.08
N PHE A 137 -1.07 23.21 -13.77
CA PHE A 137 -2.07 22.95 -14.80
C PHE A 137 -2.40 24.27 -15.50
N ASN A 138 -1.80 24.53 -16.66
CA ASN A 138 -2.03 25.75 -17.44
C ASN A 138 -2.98 25.52 -18.63
N ASN A 139 -3.15 24.27 -19.05
CA ASN A 139 -3.92 23.87 -20.22
C ASN A 139 -5.18 23.08 -19.82
N ASN A 140 -6.27 23.31 -20.56
CA ASN A 140 -7.58 22.68 -20.34
C ASN A 140 -8.11 22.80 -18.91
N LEU A 141 -7.94 23.97 -18.28
CA LEU A 141 -8.35 24.23 -16.90
C LEU A 141 -9.78 23.82 -16.58
N LYS A 142 -10.74 24.02 -17.50
CA LYS A 142 -12.13 23.58 -17.30
C LYS A 142 -12.24 22.06 -17.11
N PHE A 143 -11.58 21.28 -17.97
CA PHE A 143 -11.55 19.82 -17.89
C PHE A 143 -10.80 19.32 -16.65
N VAL A 144 -9.62 19.90 -16.36
CA VAL A 144 -8.83 19.53 -15.18
C VAL A 144 -9.62 19.79 -13.90
N ARG A 145 -10.27 20.96 -13.77
CA ARG A 145 -11.12 21.28 -12.62
C ARG A 145 -12.33 20.35 -12.52
N ALA A 146 -13.01 20.06 -13.63
CA ALA A 146 -14.10 19.10 -13.65
C ALA A 146 -13.66 17.70 -13.20
N SER A 147 -12.47 17.25 -13.63
CA SER A 147 -11.88 15.98 -13.21
C SER A 147 -11.58 15.97 -11.71
N GLY A 148 -11.07 17.08 -11.15
CA GLY A 148 -10.82 17.21 -9.71
C GLY A 148 -12.11 17.16 -8.88
N ILE A 149 -13.17 17.86 -9.33
CA ILE A 149 -14.50 17.79 -8.69
C ILE A 149 -15.06 16.36 -8.76
N PHE A 150 -14.95 15.70 -9.92
CA PHE A 150 -15.36 14.32 -10.09
C PHE A 150 -14.63 13.38 -9.12
N MET A 151 -13.30 13.46 -9.03
CA MET A 151 -12.50 12.67 -8.09
C MET A 151 -12.93 12.89 -6.63
N PHE A 152 -13.19 14.14 -6.24
CA PHE A 152 -13.67 14.47 -4.90
C PHE A 152 -15.04 13.86 -4.60
N LEU A 153 -16.03 14.07 -5.47
CA LEU A 153 -17.37 13.53 -5.30
C LEU A 153 -17.38 12.00 -5.33
N TYR A 154 -16.56 11.39 -6.19
CA TYR A 154 -16.39 9.94 -6.23
C TYR A 154 -15.81 9.43 -4.90
N TYR A 155 -14.78 10.08 -4.36
CA TYR A 155 -14.19 9.69 -3.08
C TYR A 155 -15.20 9.79 -1.93
N LEU A 156 -15.96 10.90 -1.83
CA LEU A 156 -17.03 11.03 -0.83
C LEU A 156 -18.10 9.94 -0.97
N THR A 157 -18.51 9.64 -2.19
CA THR A 157 -19.49 8.57 -2.48
C THR A 157 -18.94 7.21 -2.06
N MET A 158 -17.68 6.92 -2.37
CA MET A 158 -17.01 5.69 -1.97
C MET A 158 -16.92 5.54 -0.46
N MET A 159 -16.50 6.59 0.26
CA MET A 159 -16.48 6.59 1.71
C MET A 159 -17.86 6.32 2.30
N TYR A 160 -18.88 7.03 1.81
CA TYR A 160 -20.26 6.88 2.28
C TYR A 160 -20.78 5.45 2.05
N VAL A 161 -20.68 4.94 0.83
CA VAL A 161 -21.16 3.58 0.47
C VAL A 161 -20.45 2.51 1.31
N ARG A 162 -19.11 2.58 1.43
CA ARG A 162 -18.36 1.61 2.24
C ARG A 162 -18.70 1.69 3.72
N TYR A 163 -18.89 2.89 4.25
CA TYR A 163 -19.35 3.08 5.63
C TYR A 163 -20.75 2.49 5.87
N GLN A 164 -21.70 2.69 4.94
CA GLN A 164 -23.04 2.11 5.06
C GLN A 164 -23.01 0.58 5.08
N HIS A 165 -22.09 -0.06 4.35
CA HIS A 165 -22.01 -1.52 4.28
C HIS A 165 -21.15 -2.17 5.38
N ARG A 166 -20.08 -1.52 5.85
CA ARG A 166 -19.09 -2.11 6.78
C ARG A 166 -18.83 -1.27 8.04
N GLY A 167 -19.56 -0.18 8.25
CA GLY A 167 -19.32 0.74 9.36
C GLY A 167 -17.91 1.34 9.35
N ALA A 168 -17.27 1.39 10.51
CA ALA A 168 -15.90 1.91 10.66
C ALA A 168 -14.86 1.12 9.85
N ILE A 169 -15.09 -0.16 9.59
CA ILE A 169 -14.20 -0.98 8.74
C ILE A 169 -14.20 -0.46 7.30
N GLY A 170 -15.37 -0.07 6.80
CA GLY A 170 -15.49 0.54 5.47
C GLY A 170 -14.76 1.88 5.36
N PHE A 171 -14.58 2.59 6.48
CA PHE A 171 -13.73 3.76 6.54
C PHE A 171 -12.24 3.38 6.51
N ALA A 172 -11.82 2.34 7.24
CA ALA A 172 -10.45 1.84 7.18
C ALA A 172 -10.07 1.37 5.76
N ASP A 173 -11.02 0.80 5.02
CA ASP A 173 -10.87 0.47 3.60
C ASP A 173 -10.57 1.68 2.70
N THR A 174 -10.74 2.93 3.17
CA THR A 174 -10.34 4.12 2.39
C THR A 174 -8.83 4.36 2.42
N LEU A 175 -8.09 3.67 3.30
CA LEU A 175 -6.64 3.77 3.45
C LEU A 175 -5.86 2.93 2.43
N TRP A 176 -6.54 2.11 1.62
CA TRP A 176 -5.90 1.47 0.47
C TRP A 176 -5.26 2.53 -0.44
N LEU A 177 -4.04 2.28 -0.91
CA LEU A 177 -3.24 3.26 -1.66
C LEU A 177 -3.94 3.70 -2.96
N CYS A 178 -4.75 2.82 -3.57
CA CYS A 178 -5.59 3.16 -4.71
C CYS A 178 -6.68 4.19 -4.37
N ASN A 179 -7.29 4.08 -3.19
CA ASN A 179 -8.29 5.03 -2.68
C ASN A 179 -7.64 6.35 -2.29
N LEU A 180 -6.50 6.31 -1.58
CA LEU A 180 -5.71 7.49 -1.25
C LEU A 180 -5.22 8.21 -2.51
N SER A 181 -4.95 7.50 -3.60
CA SER A 181 -4.54 8.10 -4.87
C SER A 181 -5.61 9.01 -5.48
N ILE A 182 -6.90 8.72 -5.26
CA ILE A 182 -8.00 9.63 -5.64
C ILE A 182 -7.90 10.94 -4.86
N VAL A 183 -7.60 10.86 -3.55
CA VAL A 183 -7.38 12.03 -2.69
C VAL A 183 -6.17 12.84 -3.18
N PHE A 184 -5.05 12.19 -3.48
CA PHE A 184 -3.88 12.85 -4.08
C PHE A 184 -4.22 13.51 -5.42
N GLY A 185 -5.06 12.87 -6.24
CA GLY A 185 -5.51 13.44 -7.52
C GLY A 185 -6.34 14.70 -7.34
N PHE A 186 -7.32 14.68 -6.43
CA PHE A 186 -8.08 15.87 -6.06
C PHE A 186 -7.18 16.98 -5.49
N ILE A 187 -6.32 16.67 -4.52
CA ILE A 187 -5.39 17.63 -3.90
C ILE A 187 -4.48 18.25 -4.96
N SER A 188 -3.94 17.44 -5.87
CA SER A 188 -3.10 17.90 -6.99
C SER A 188 -3.77 19.01 -7.78
N ILE A 189 -5.04 18.82 -8.12
CA ILE A 189 -5.83 19.77 -8.92
C ILE A 189 -6.20 20.99 -8.08
N ALA A 190 -6.62 20.80 -6.83
CA ALA A 190 -7.00 21.88 -5.92
C ALA A 190 -5.83 22.84 -5.62
N VAL A 191 -4.62 22.30 -5.41
CA VAL A 191 -3.41 23.11 -5.14
C VAL A 191 -2.66 23.50 -6.42
N ASN A 192 -3.17 23.11 -7.60
CA ASN A 192 -2.55 23.34 -8.90
C ASN A 192 -1.10 22.83 -9.01
N LYS A 193 -0.84 21.61 -8.51
CA LYS A 193 0.47 20.96 -8.48
C LYS A 193 0.42 19.57 -9.13
N PRO A 194 0.80 19.42 -10.42
CA PRO A 194 0.70 18.14 -11.14
C PRO A 194 1.56 17.02 -10.55
N ILE A 195 2.58 17.35 -9.75
CA ILE A 195 3.42 16.35 -9.08
C ILE A 195 2.62 15.37 -8.21
N PHE A 196 1.61 15.83 -7.48
CA PHE A 196 0.79 14.94 -6.64
C PHE A 196 -0.03 13.95 -7.47
N LEU A 197 -0.56 14.37 -8.62
CA LEU A 197 -1.25 13.49 -9.56
C LEU A 197 -0.29 12.47 -10.18
N GLY A 198 0.95 12.89 -10.48
CA GLY A 198 2.02 12.00 -10.92
C GLY A 198 2.37 10.94 -9.87
N ILE A 199 2.52 11.33 -8.61
CA ILE A 199 2.73 10.40 -7.48
C ILE A 199 1.60 9.38 -7.41
N ALA A 200 0.35 9.85 -7.45
CA ALA A 200 -0.83 9.01 -7.41
C ALA A 200 -0.88 7.99 -8.57
N CYS A 201 -0.61 8.43 -9.80
CA CYS A 201 -0.53 7.55 -10.96
C CYS A 201 0.55 6.47 -10.78
N ASN A 202 1.74 6.87 -10.32
CA ASN A 202 2.86 5.95 -10.18
C ASN A 202 2.63 4.91 -9.07
N CYS A 203 1.97 5.30 -7.98
CA CYS A 203 1.56 4.39 -6.91
C CYS A 203 0.53 3.35 -7.35
N THR A 204 -0.28 3.64 -8.39
CA THR A 204 -1.45 2.82 -8.75
C THR A 204 -1.38 2.12 -10.09
N LEU A 205 -0.51 2.58 -11.01
CA LEU A 205 -0.48 2.11 -12.41
C LEU A 205 -0.51 0.59 -12.53
N ILE A 206 0.44 -0.11 -11.88
CA ILE A 206 0.56 -1.56 -12.05
C ILE A 206 -0.64 -2.28 -11.44
N VAL A 207 -1.02 -1.93 -10.20
CA VAL A 207 -2.17 -2.57 -9.52
C VAL A 207 -3.46 -2.37 -10.29
N HIS A 208 -3.68 -1.17 -10.85
CA HIS A 208 -4.84 -0.86 -11.69
C HIS A 208 -4.80 -1.63 -13.02
N ALA A 209 -3.62 -1.77 -13.64
CA ALA A 209 -3.47 -2.56 -14.85
C ALA A 209 -3.76 -4.05 -14.60
N LEU A 210 -3.24 -4.62 -13.51
CA LEU A 210 -3.52 -6.01 -13.11
C LEU A 210 -5.02 -6.23 -12.87
N TRP A 211 -5.67 -5.30 -12.16
CA TRP A 211 -7.12 -5.34 -11.94
C TRP A 211 -7.91 -5.31 -13.25
N VAL A 212 -7.55 -4.43 -14.20
CA VAL A 212 -8.21 -4.35 -15.51
C VAL A 212 -8.03 -5.64 -16.31
N VAL A 213 -6.81 -6.21 -16.32
CA VAL A 213 -6.53 -7.48 -16.99
C VAL A 213 -7.41 -8.60 -16.41
N ASP A 214 -7.52 -8.67 -15.09
CA ASP A 214 -8.36 -9.65 -14.42
C ASP A 214 -9.85 -9.50 -14.75
N VAL A 215 -10.39 -8.29 -14.71
CA VAL A 215 -11.81 -8.06 -15.05
C VAL A 215 -12.09 -8.44 -16.50
N VAL A 216 -11.21 -8.05 -17.43
CA VAL A 216 -11.36 -8.41 -18.85
C VAL A 216 -11.26 -9.93 -19.04
N ALA A 217 -10.29 -10.58 -18.40
CA ALA A 217 -10.14 -12.03 -18.47
C ALA A 217 -11.34 -12.77 -17.88
N TRP A 218 -11.88 -12.30 -16.75
CA TRP A 218 -13.07 -12.88 -16.12
C TRP A 218 -14.31 -12.75 -17.02
N LEU A 219 -14.51 -11.59 -17.65
CA LEU A 219 -15.62 -11.40 -18.60
C LEU A 219 -15.54 -12.31 -19.83
N ILE A 220 -14.34 -12.69 -20.27
CA ILE A 220 -14.12 -13.53 -21.46
C ILE A 220 -14.10 -15.03 -21.11
N THR A 221 -13.47 -15.40 -19.99
CA THR A 221 -13.12 -16.79 -19.66
C THR A 221 -13.79 -17.32 -18.39
N GLY A 222 -14.36 -16.44 -17.55
CA GLY A 222 -14.88 -16.78 -16.23
C GLY A 222 -13.81 -16.97 -15.14
N SER A 223 -12.54 -16.62 -15.41
CA SER A 223 -11.42 -16.80 -14.47
C SER A 223 -10.66 -15.49 -14.18
N PHE A 224 -10.05 -15.39 -12.99
CA PHE A 224 -9.19 -14.28 -12.57
C PHE A 224 -7.72 -14.74 -12.61
N PRO A 225 -7.00 -14.60 -13.73
CA PRO A 225 -5.65 -15.18 -13.87
C PRO A 225 -4.62 -14.59 -12.89
N LEU A 226 -4.83 -13.38 -12.39
CA LEU A 226 -3.93 -12.69 -11.47
C LEU A 226 -4.53 -12.53 -10.06
N GLY A 227 -5.81 -12.84 -9.85
CA GLY A 227 -6.53 -12.73 -8.57
C GLY A 227 -6.75 -11.31 -7.99
N ASN A 228 -6.08 -10.28 -8.51
CA ASN A 228 -6.20 -8.88 -8.10
C ASN A 228 -7.64 -8.34 -8.10
N ALA A 229 -8.53 -8.84 -8.98
CA ALA A 229 -9.94 -8.44 -9.02
C ALA A 229 -10.92 -9.52 -8.57
N GLU A 230 -10.46 -10.66 -8.03
CA GLU A 230 -11.32 -11.82 -7.71
C GLU A 230 -12.46 -11.47 -6.73
N TYR A 231 -12.20 -10.54 -5.82
CA TYR A 231 -13.17 -10.09 -4.81
C TYR A 231 -14.49 -9.55 -5.39
N ILE A 232 -14.53 -9.12 -6.65
CA ILE A 232 -15.77 -8.65 -7.29
C ILE A 232 -16.75 -9.80 -7.57
N SER A 233 -16.27 -11.04 -7.50
CA SER A 233 -17.09 -12.25 -7.69
C SER A 233 -17.51 -12.90 -6.38
N TRP A 234 -17.04 -12.40 -5.23
CA TRP A 234 -17.40 -12.97 -3.94
C TRP A 234 -18.89 -12.78 -3.67
N PRO A 235 -19.60 -13.80 -3.15
CA PRO A 235 -21.04 -13.70 -2.91
C PRO A 235 -21.41 -12.65 -1.85
N THR A 236 -20.44 -12.20 -1.05
CA THR A 236 -20.60 -11.18 -0.01
C THR A 236 -20.37 -9.76 -0.51
N ILE A 237 -19.85 -9.56 -1.73
CA ILE A 237 -19.59 -8.22 -2.27
C ILE A 237 -20.90 -7.58 -2.75
N THR A 238 -21.13 -6.34 -2.36
CA THR A 238 -22.31 -5.57 -2.78
C THR A 238 -22.06 -4.84 -4.09
N TRP A 239 -23.13 -4.55 -4.83
CA TRP A 239 -23.05 -3.70 -6.04
C TRP A 239 -22.46 -2.32 -5.75
N GLY A 240 -22.72 -1.75 -4.57
CA GLY A 240 -22.12 -0.49 -4.15
C GLY A 240 -20.60 -0.59 -4.07
N GLU A 241 -20.08 -1.66 -3.46
CA GLU A 241 -18.64 -1.91 -3.40
C GLU A 241 -18.03 -2.10 -4.79
N ILE A 242 -18.67 -2.90 -5.66
CA ILE A 242 -18.23 -3.09 -7.05
C ILE A 242 -18.14 -1.73 -7.78
N ILE A 243 -19.19 -0.91 -7.72
CA ILE A 243 -19.20 0.42 -8.37
C ILE A 243 -18.05 1.29 -7.82
N THR A 244 -17.83 1.29 -6.50
CA THR A 244 -16.75 2.07 -5.91
C THR A 244 -15.34 1.56 -6.22
N THR A 245 -15.20 0.33 -6.74
CA THR A 245 -13.91 -0.22 -7.22
C THR A 245 -13.60 0.16 -8.67
N THR A 246 -14.55 0.73 -9.42
CA THR A 246 -14.36 1.10 -10.83
C THR A 246 -13.26 2.13 -11.06
N HIS A 247 -12.80 2.84 -10.02
CA HIS A 247 -11.64 3.74 -10.09
C HIS A 247 -10.36 3.04 -10.53
N HIS A 248 -10.26 1.72 -10.36
CA HIS A 248 -9.16 0.94 -10.95
C HIS A 248 -9.10 1.07 -12.49
N ALA A 249 -10.26 1.14 -13.16
CA ALA A 249 -10.32 1.27 -14.61
C ALA A 249 -10.06 2.70 -15.10
N TRP A 250 -10.65 3.71 -14.46
CA TRP A 250 -10.66 5.08 -15.02
C TRP A 250 -9.63 6.03 -14.41
N PHE A 251 -9.12 5.79 -13.19
CA PHE A 251 -8.29 6.76 -12.48
C PHE A 251 -7.00 7.11 -13.23
N VAL A 252 -6.24 6.10 -13.64
CA VAL A 252 -4.96 6.29 -14.34
C VAL A 252 -5.17 6.93 -15.73
N PRO A 253 -6.09 6.45 -16.59
CA PRO A 253 -6.39 7.12 -17.86
C PRO A 253 -6.80 8.60 -17.68
N LEU A 254 -7.73 8.88 -16.76
CA LEU A 254 -8.19 10.24 -16.50
C LEU A 254 -7.06 11.16 -16.03
N SER A 255 -6.23 10.66 -15.11
CA SER A 255 -5.08 11.38 -14.59
C SER A 255 -4.03 11.65 -15.67
N MET A 256 -3.80 10.69 -16.56
CA MET A 256 -2.90 10.85 -17.70
C MET A 256 -3.39 11.90 -18.70
N ILE A 257 -4.70 11.98 -18.96
CA ILE A 257 -5.28 13.05 -19.80
C ILE A 257 -5.05 14.42 -19.15
N CYS A 258 -5.22 14.52 -17.82
CA CYS A 258 -4.95 15.75 -17.08
C CYS A 258 -3.46 16.16 -17.15
N LEU A 259 -2.54 15.20 -17.08
CA LEU A 259 -1.10 15.43 -17.14
C LEU A 259 -0.57 15.73 -18.55
N HIS A 260 -1.09 15.07 -19.58
CA HIS A 260 -0.55 15.09 -20.96
C HIS A 260 -0.33 16.52 -21.47
N ARG A 261 -1.32 17.41 -21.37
CA ARG A 261 -1.18 18.80 -21.83
C ARG A 261 -0.59 19.75 -20.78
N ASN A 262 -0.22 19.26 -19.60
CA ASN A 262 0.27 20.06 -18.48
C ASN A 262 1.71 19.69 -18.07
N GLY A 263 2.55 19.34 -19.06
CA GLY A 263 3.96 18.97 -18.86
C GLY A 263 4.21 17.46 -18.77
N GLY A 264 3.16 16.64 -18.85
CA GLY A 264 3.26 15.18 -18.79
C GLY A 264 3.53 14.65 -17.39
N TYR A 265 4.07 13.43 -17.33
CA TYR A 265 4.38 12.76 -16.07
C TYR A 265 5.66 13.36 -15.43
N PRO A 266 5.55 13.97 -14.23
CA PRO A 266 6.62 14.72 -13.61
C PRO A 266 7.73 13.80 -13.08
N TYR A 267 8.99 14.20 -13.29
CA TYR A 267 10.16 13.37 -12.94
C TYR A 267 10.22 13.03 -11.43
N GLY A 268 9.88 13.98 -10.57
CA GLY A 268 9.85 13.79 -9.11
C GLY A 268 8.71 12.91 -8.58
N ALA A 269 7.83 12.39 -9.45
CA ALA A 269 6.74 11.51 -9.00
C ALA A 269 7.25 10.19 -8.42
N TRP A 270 8.35 9.64 -8.93
CA TRP A 270 8.91 8.38 -8.42
C TRP A 270 9.40 8.49 -6.99
N SER A 271 10.18 9.53 -6.68
CA SER A 271 10.66 9.76 -5.31
C SER A 271 9.50 10.07 -4.36
N GLY A 272 8.49 10.82 -4.82
CA GLY A 272 7.27 11.03 -4.05
C GLY A 272 6.51 9.74 -3.76
N SER A 273 6.37 8.83 -4.73
CA SER A 273 5.74 7.52 -4.51
C SER A 273 6.51 6.67 -3.51
N MET A 274 7.85 6.64 -3.57
CA MET A 274 8.69 5.96 -2.57
C MET A 274 8.40 6.47 -1.16
N LEU A 275 8.36 7.79 -1.00
CA LEU A 275 8.09 8.43 0.28
C LEU A 275 6.66 8.17 0.78
N CYS A 276 5.70 7.96 -0.11
CA CYS A 276 4.32 7.62 0.26
C CYS A 276 4.17 6.20 0.83
N VAL A 277 5.01 5.23 0.44
CA VAL A 277 4.92 3.85 0.93
C VAL A 277 5.05 3.80 2.45
N ILE A 278 6.06 4.49 2.98
CA ILE A 278 6.42 4.45 4.40
C ILE A 278 5.21 4.82 5.29
N PRO A 279 4.65 6.05 5.24
CA PRO A 279 3.53 6.42 6.09
C PRO A 279 2.29 5.58 5.83
N VAL A 280 2.03 5.16 4.58
CA VAL A 280 0.86 4.34 4.25
C VAL A 280 0.96 2.95 4.89
N VAL A 281 2.12 2.30 4.82
CA VAL A 281 2.35 1.00 5.47
C VAL A 281 2.29 1.13 6.99
N TYR A 282 2.93 2.16 7.58
CA TYR A 282 2.86 2.40 9.02
C TYR A 282 1.43 2.64 9.51
N LEU A 283 0.66 3.50 8.82
CA LEU A 283 -0.74 3.73 9.14
C LEU A 283 -1.59 2.47 8.97
N SER A 284 -1.33 1.66 7.94
CA SER A 284 -2.04 0.39 7.71
C SER A 284 -1.76 -0.62 8.83
N LYS A 285 -0.53 -0.65 9.38
CA LYS A 285 -0.17 -1.52 10.52
C LYS A 285 -0.85 -1.14 11.83
N LEU A 286 -1.35 0.09 11.97
CA LEU A 286 -2.13 0.50 13.16
C LEU A 286 -3.50 -0.18 13.23
N PHE A 287 -4.00 -0.70 12.12
CA PHE A 287 -5.24 -1.48 12.08
C PHE A 287 -4.91 -2.96 12.23
N PRO A 288 -5.62 -3.72 13.08
CA PRO A 288 -5.38 -5.15 13.22
C PRO A 288 -5.75 -5.88 11.93
N LYS A 289 -4.97 -6.91 11.59
CA LYS A 289 -5.19 -7.76 10.41
C LYS A 289 -6.56 -8.46 10.42
N ILE A 290 -7.03 -8.83 11.61
CA ILE A 290 -8.31 -9.49 11.81
C ILE A 290 -9.08 -8.69 12.85
N LEU A 291 -10.27 -8.22 12.48
CA LEU A 291 -11.21 -7.56 13.37
C LEU A 291 -12.28 -8.55 13.79
N VAL A 292 -12.56 -8.64 15.09
CA VAL A 292 -13.70 -9.42 15.60
C VAL A 292 -14.91 -8.49 15.68
N LEU A 293 -15.95 -8.82 14.90
CA LEU A 293 -17.20 -8.08 14.82
C LEU A 293 -18.10 -8.40 16.04
N PRO A 294 -19.13 -7.58 16.34
CA PRO A 294 -20.03 -7.80 17.48
C PRO A 294 -20.78 -9.13 17.47
N ASP A 295 -20.93 -9.76 16.31
CA ASP A 295 -21.54 -11.08 16.13
C ASP A 295 -20.55 -12.25 16.25
N ASN A 296 -19.32 -11.98 16.72
CA ASN A 296 -18.17 -12.89 16.77
C ASN A 296 -17.66 -13.39 15.40
N SER A 297 -18.15 -12.83 14.29
CA SER A 297 -17.54 -13.08 12.99
C SER A 297 -16.19 -12.35 12.89
N THR A 298 -15.29 -12.89 12.07
CA THR A 298 -13.97 -12.27 11.82
C THR A 298 -13.98 -11.56 10.47
N PHE A 299 -13.42 -10.36 10.45
CA PHE A 299 -13.23 -9.58 9.23
C PHE A 299 -11.73 -9.42 8.95
N TYR A 300 -11.29 -9.86 7.77
CA TYR A 300 -9.91 -9.76 7.35
C TYR A 300 -9.62 -8.37 6.74
N LEU A 301 -8.71 -7.62 7.36
CA LEU A 301 -8.36 -6.24 7.02
C LEU A 301 -6.84 -6.09 6.83
N ASN A 302 -6.31 -6.65 5.74
CA ASN A 302 -4.89 -6.53 5.38
C ASN A 302 -4.65 -5.36 4.40
N ILE A 303 -4.86 -4.14 4.91
CA ILE A 303 -4.76 -2.91 4.12
C ILE A 303 -3.34 -2.77 3.55
N ASN A 304 -3.23 -2.53 2.24
CA ASN A 304 -1.95 -2.36 1.53
C ASN A 304 -0.94 -3.50 1.74
N MET A 305 -1.43 -4.71 2.05
CA MET A 305 -0.60 -5.88 2.38
C MET A 305 0.38 -5.58 3.53
N ALA A 306 0.00 -4.72 4.47
CA ALA A 306 0.91 -4.23 5.50
C ALA A 306 1.27 -5.32 6.54
N HIS A 307 0.43 -6.35 6.70
CA HIS A 307 0.62 -7.42 7.67
C HIS A 307 1.21 -8.69 7.05
N GLU A 308 0.74 -9.07 5.86
CA GLU A 308 1.18 -10.28 5.15
C GLU A 308 0.84 -10.18 3.66
N TRP A 309 1.37 -11.09 2.85
CA TRP A 309 0.96 -11.22 1.45
C TRP A 309 -0.43 -11.88 1.35
N TRP A 310 -1.09 -11.76 0.21
CA TRP A 310 -2.39 -12.41 0.03
C TRP A 310 -2.25 -13.95 0.13
N SER A 311 -3.10 -14.56 0.95
CA SER A 311 -3.02 -15.98 1.29
C SER A 311 -3.52 -16.91 0.17
N ASP A 312 -4.24 -16.36 -0.81
CA ASP A 312 -4.68 -17.03 -2.03
C ASP A 312 -3.53 -17.15 -3.06
N MET A 313 -2.55 -16.25 -3.01
CA MET A 313 -1.34 -16.29 -3.86
C MET A 313 -0.35 -17.34 -3.37
N ASN A 314 -0.58 -18.58 -3.79
CA ASN A 314 0.27 -19.72 -3.45
C ASN A 314 1.16 -20.14 -4.63
N GLY A 315 2.24 -20.87 -4.32
CA GLY A 315 3.17 -21.41 -5.32
C GLY A 315 4.33 -20.49 -5.66
N TRP A 316 5.20 -20.91 -6.57
CA TRP A 316 6.37 -20.13 -6.96
C TRP A 316 5.97 -18.97 -7.90
N PRO A 317 6.48 -17.74 -7.70
CA PRO A 317 7.50 -17.34 -6.72
C PRO A 317 6.96 -16.87 -5.35
N PHE A 318 5.63 -16.79 -5.15
CA PHE A 318 5.01 -16.28 -3.92
C PHE A 318 5.34 -17.07 -2.65
N SER A 319 5.67 -18.35 -2.78
CA SER A 319 6.13 -19.20 -1.67
C SER A 319 7.48 -18.77 -1.09
N LEU A 320 8.22 -17.87 -1.76
CA LEU A 320 9.48 -17.31 -1.26
C LEU A 320 9.29 -16.06 -0.38
N ILE A 321 8.04 -15.59 -0.22
CA ILE A 321 7.75 -14.41 0.60
C ILE A 321 7.93 -14.77 2.08
N PRO A 322 8.72 -13.99 2.84
CA PRO A 322 9.00 -14.31 4.23
C PRO A 322 7.76 -14.10 5.12
N ASN A 323 7.56 -15.02 6.06
CA ASN A 323 6.50 -14.94 7.08
C ASN A 323 6.93 -14.17 8.33
N ASP A 324 8.24 -14.03 8.57
CA ASP A 324 8.75 -13.26 9.70
C ASP A 324 8.40 -11.77 9.52
N PRO A 325 7.79 -11.10 10.51
CA PRO A 325 7.30 -9.72 10.36
C PRO A 325 8.35 -8.69 9.93
N ALA A 326 9.59 -8.84 10.40
CA ALA A 326 10.67 -7.91 10.06
C ALA A 326 11.14 -8.15 8.62
N GLN A 327 11.37 -9.41 8.25
CA GLN A 327 11.73 -9.78 6.88
C GLN A 327 10.63 -9.42 5.88
N TYR A 328 9.36 -9.62 6.24
CA TYR A 328 8.19 -9.25 5.43
C TYR A 328 8.15 -7.75 5.17
N TYR A 329 8.44 -6.94 6.19
CA TYR A 329 8.49 -5.49 6.01
C TYR A 329 9.61 -5.06 5.03
N PHE A 330 10.81 -5.64 5.14
CA PHE A 330 11.88 -5.38 4.17
C PHE A 330 11.53 -5.86 2.76
N PHE A 331 10.89 -7.02 2.66
CA PHE A 331 10.35 -7.53 1.39
C PHE A 331 9.36 -6.55 0.78
N LEU A 332 8.38 -6.05 1.56
CA LEU A 332 7.36 -5.12 1.08
C LEU A 332 7.96 -3.81 0.57
N LEU A 333 8.95 -3.24 1.28
CA LEU A 333 9.67 -2.04 0.83
C LEU A 333 10.46 -2.29 -0.47
N SER A 334 11.15 -3.43 -0.56
CA SER A 334 11.92 -3.83 -1.75
C SER A 334 11.01 -4.09 -2.95
N PHE A 335 9.88 -4.77 -2.73
CA PHE A 335 8.84 -5.01 -3.73
C PHE A 335 8.25 -3.69 -4.21
N SER A 336 7.93 -2.77 -3.30
CA SER A 336 7.43 -1.43 -3.64
C SER A 336 8.44 -0.63 -4.48
N LEU A 337 9.73 -0.72 -4.14
CA LEU A 337 10.81 -0.10 -4.93
C LEU A 337 10.80 -0.62 -6.37
N VAL A 338 10.77 -1.94 -6.57
CA VAL A 338 10.74 -2.57 -7.89
C VAL A 338 9.46 -2.19 -8.64
N LEU A 339 8.29 -2.30 -7.98
CA LEU A 339 6.98 -2.01 -8.55
C LEU A 339 6.88 -0.57 -9.05
N PHE A 340 7.22 0.41 -8.21
CA PHE A 340 7.09 1.82 -8.56
C PHE A 340 8.20 2.31 -9.49
N THR A 341 9.37 1.66 -9.49
CA THR A 341 10.40 1.92 -10.50
C THR A 341 9.94 1.42 -11.87
N THR A 342 9.34 0.24 -11.93
CA THR A 342 8.73 -0.30 -13.16
C THR A 342 7.59 0.60 -13.65
N ALA A 343 6.69 1.00 -12.74
CA ALA A 343 5.62 1.94 -13.03
C ALA A 343 6.17 3.27 -13.58
N HIS A 344 7.23 3.80 -12.98
CA HIS A 344 7.86 5.05 -13.42
C HIS A 344 8.37 4.94 -14.86
N PHE A 345 9.10 3.88 -15.19
CA PHE A 345 9.59 3.65 -16.55
C PHE A 345 8.45 3.51 -17.57
N LEU A 346 7.39 2.78 -17.22
CA LEU A 346 6.20 2.66 -18.08
C LEU A 346 5.51 4.01 -18.30
N MET A 347 5.31 4.79 -17.24
CA MET A 347 4.72 6.13 -17.34
C MET A 347 5.55 7.06 -18.21
N ARG A 348 6.89 7.04 -18.05
CA ARG A 348 7.81 7.82 -18.88
C ARG A 348 7.75 7.37 -20.35
N LEU A 349 7.68 6.06 -20.61
CA LEU A 349 7.55 5.52 -21.96
C LEU A 349 6.22 5.94 -22.60
N VAL A 350 5.10 5.81 -21.89
CA VAL A 350 3.78 6.23 -22.38
C VAL A 350 3.79 7.74 -22.65
N CYS A 351 4.27 8.56 -21.72
CA CYS A 351 4.39 10.00 -21.96
C CYS A 351 5.30 10.32 -23.14
N TYR A 352 6.43 9.62 -23.32
CA TYR A 352 7.31 9.83 -24.46
C TYR A 352 6.60 9.55 -25.79
N ILE A 353 5.88 8.43 -25.89
CA ILE A 353 5.14 8.04 -27.10
C ILE A 353 4.01 9.02 -27.39
N VAL A 354 3.24 9.43 -26.39
CA VAL A 354 2.04 10.27 -26.56
C VAL A 354 2.40 11.76 -26.72
N LEU A 355 3.48 12.24 -26.11
CA LEU A 355 3.91 13.65 -26.21
C LEU A 355 4.74 13.92 -27.45
N LYS A 356 5.66 13.03 -27.85
CA LYS A 356 6.51 13.25 -29.03
C LYS A 356 5.72 13.37 -30.34
N ARG A 357 4.47 12.91 -30.33
CA ARG A 357 3.59 12.90 -31.51
C ARG A 357 2.85 14.23 -31.72
N ASN A 358 2.96 15.18 -30.79
CA ASN A 358 2.45 16.55 -30.93
C ASN A 358 3.60 17.54 -30.86
#